data_AF-A0A2X2SUM0-F1
#
_entry.id   AF-A0A2X2SUM0-F1
#
_cell.length_a   1.000
_cell.length_b   1.000
_cell.length_c   1.000
_cell.angle_alpha   90.00
_cell.angle_beta   90.00
_cell.angle_gamma   90.00
#
_symmetry.space_group_name_H-M   'P 1'
#
loop_
_entity.id
_entity.type
_entity.pdbx_description
1 polymer ?
#
loop_
_entity_poly.entity_id
_entity_poly.type
_entity_poly.pdbx_seq_one_letter_code
_entity_poly.pdbx_strand_id
1 'polypeptide(L)'
;MKNILLQQLENALPEGMQIPEELRQLYQWIEDNGYYEDRDGVRYGYLYPQDKLRDSWKEDEREGGTDISFYVAKPSEREELLEISFGKHKEETAQRLLSFAQSGGDGSECALWLDDEGRTQIVHIGSGSGSMMTCILVKNALDFLRLLAIGYDEICWDEYYPLPPNSDKNEMFVHPNTQYQEWVQNTFYTTIPAIGLEVVTPHSMDDEATDDPFLNWFYEMTDE
;
A
#
# COMPACT_ATOMS: atom_id res chain seq x y z
N MET A 1 -18.92 -10.84 -12.03
CA MET A 1 -19.00 -11.43 -10.68
C MET A 1 -18.98 -10.28 -9.68
N LYS A 2 -19.35 -10.52 -8.41
CA LYS A 2 -19.26 -9.47 -7.39
C LYS A 2 -17.79 -9.32 -6.98
N ASN A 3 -17.26 -8.10 -7.01
CA ASN A 3 -15.91 -7.80 -6.52
C ASN A 3 -15.92 -7.86 -4.99
N ILE A 4 -15.41 -8.94 -4.41
CA ILE A 4 -15.46 -9.16 -2.95
C ILE A 4 -14.40 -8.30 -2.28
N LEU A 5 -13.22 -8.15 -2.89
CA LEU A 5 -12.13 -7.32 -2.38
C LEU A 5 -12.59 -5.87 -2.18
N LEU A 6 -13.20 -5.28 -3.22
CA LEU A 6 -13.77 -3.94 -3.16
C LEU A 6 -14.92 -3.84 -2.18
N GLN A 7 -15.81 -4.83 -2.14
CA GLN A 7 -16.90 -4.81 -1.20
C GLN A 7 -16.40 -4.80 0.27
N GLN A 8 -15.35 -5.56 0.58
CA GLN A 8 -14.78 -5.58 1.93
C GLN A 8 -14.21 -4.21 2.32
N LEU A 9 -13.54 -3.52 1.40
CA LEU A 9 -13.09 -2.14 1.61
C LEU A 9 -14.26 -1.17 1.78
N GLU A 10 -15.26 -1.22 0.90
CA GLU A 10 -16.45 -0.35 0.97
C GLU A 10 -17.22 -0.49 2.27
N ASN A 11 -17.38 -1.72 2.78
CA ASN A 11 -18.07 -1.99 4.04
C ASN A 11 -17.30 -1.49 5.26
N ALA A 12 -16.00 -1.24 5.11
CA ALA A 12 -15.10 -0.85 6.19
C ALA A 12 -14.82 0.66 6.24
N LEU A 13 -15.21 1.42 5.20
CA LEU A 13 -14.97 2.85 5.10
C LEU A 13 -15.62 3.61 6.26
N PRO A 14 -14.88 4.51 6.92
CA PRO A 14 -15.45 5.53 7.77
C PRO A 14 -16.34 6.51 7.01
N GLU A 15 -17.19 7.23 7.74
CA GLU A 15 -18.03 8.28 7.16
C GLU A 15 -17.17 9.36 6.50
N GLY A 16 -17.56 9.82 5.31
CA GLY A 16 -16.83 10.83 4.54
C GLY A 16 -15.68 10.29 3.68
N MET A 17 -15.06 9.16 4.06
CA MET A 17 -13.95 8.56 3.30
C MET A 17 -14.41 8.01 1.94
N GLN A 18 -13.62 8.24 0.89
CA GLN A 18 -13.91 7.79 -0.48
C GLN A 18 -12.77 6.91 -1.00
N ILE A 19 -13.12 5.80 -1.66
CA ILE A 19 -12.14 5.00 -2.40
C ILE A 19 -11.88 5.69 -3.74
N PRO A 20 -10.62 6.06 -4.06
CA PRO A 20 -10.27 6.61 -5.36
C PRO A 20 -10.63 5.68 -6.52
N GLU A 21 -11.01 6.24 -7.66
CA GLU A 21 -11.48 5.45 -8.81
C GLU A 21 -10.39 4.53 -9.38
N GLU A 22 -9.13 4.95 -9.34
CA GLU A 22 -7.99 4.16 -9.75
C GLU A 22 -7.83 2.91 -8.86
N LEU A 23 -8.07 3.03 -7.55
CA LEU A 23 -8.04 1.90 -6.62
C LEU A 23 -9.22 0.94 -6.85
N ARG A 24 -10.40 1.46 -7.20
CA ARG A 24 -11.56 0.64 -7.62
C ARG A 24 -11.24 -0.17 -8.87
N GLN A 25 -10.63 0.45 -9.86
CA GLN A 25 -10.20 -0.21 -11.10
C GLN A 25 -9.11 -1.25 -10.84
N LEU A 26 -8.16 -0.97 -9.93
CA LEU A 26 -7.17 -1.95 -9.49
C LEU A 26 -7.84 -3.20 -8.91
N TYR A 27 -8.77 -3.02 -7.98
CA TYR A 27 -9.46 -4.16 -7.36
C TYR A 27 -10.29 -4.94 -8.37
N GLN A 28 -10.88 -4.26 -9.36
CA GLN A 28 -11.57 -4.95 -10.45
C GLN A 28 -10.61 -5.75 -11.33
N TRP A 29 -9.44 -5.19 -11.65
CA TRP A 29 -8.41 -5.89 -12.40
C TRP A 29 -7.90 -7.13 -11.65
N ILE A 30 -7.68 -7.04 -10.34
CA ILE A 30 -7.29 -8.18 -9.49
C ILE A 30 -8.33 -9.30 -9.57
N GLU A 31 -9.61 -8.98 -9.40
CA GLU A 31 -10.72 -9.95 -9.47
C GLU A 31 -10.89 -10.55 -10.86
N ASP A 32 -10.79 -9.75 -11.92
CA ASP A 32 -10.94 -10.21 -13.31
C ASP A 32 -9.82 -11.18 -13.73
N ASN A 33 -8.62 -11.03 -13.15
CA ASN A 33 -7.50 -11.94 -13.36
C ASN A 33 -7.50 -13.14 -12.41
N GLY A 34 -8.34 -13.14 -11.38
CA GLY A 34 -8.36 -14.19 -10.35
C GLY A 34 -7.14 -14.16 -9.43
N TYR A 35 -6.50 -12.99 -9.26
CA TYR A 35 -5.26 -12.83 -8.48
C TYR A 35 -5.59 -12.59 -7.01
N TYR A 36 -6.35 -13.51 -6.43
CA TYR A 36 -6.81 -13.40 -5.06
C TYR A 36 -6.94 -14.76 -4.39
N GLU A 37 -7.04 -14.75 -3.07
CA GLU A 37 -7.44 -15.90 -2.28
C GLU A 37 -8.33 -15.51 -1.10
N ASP A 38 -9.10 -16.47 -0.61
CA ASP A 38 -9.97 -16.30 0.56
C ASP A 38 -9.35 -17.04 1.76
N ARG A 39 -9.04 -16.31 2.83
CA ARG A 39 -8.48 -16.86 4.07
C ARG A 39 -9.29 -16.36 5.27
N ASP A 40 -9.84 -17.29 6.04
CA ASP A 40 -10.63 -17.01 7.24
C ASP A 40 -11.74 -15.95 7.05
N GLY A 41 -12.36 -15.90 5.87
CA GLY A 41 -13.43 -14.94 5.54
C GLY A 41 -12.95 -13.57 5.06
N VAL A 42 -11.64 -13.37 4.90
CA VAL A 42 -11.03 -12.17 4.30
C VAL A 42 -10.53 -12.50 2.89
N ARG A 43 -10.81 -11.60 1.94
CA ARG A 43 -10.32 -11.67 0.57
C ARG A 43 -9.00 -10.92 0.51
N TYR A 44 -7.95 -11.61 0.09
CA TYR A 44 -6.64 -11.02 -0.18
C TYR A 44 -6.44 -10.93 -1.69
N GLY A 45 -6.10 -9.75 -2.17
CA GLY A 45 -5.79 -9.48 -3.58
C GLY A 45 -4.30 -9.22 -3.80
N TYR A 46 -3.82 -9.54 -4.99
CA TYR A 46 -2.40 -9.48 -5.35
C TYR A 46 -2.20 -8.94 -6.76
N LEU A 47 -0.99 -8.47 -7.05
CA LEU A 47 -0.62 -8.05 -8.41
C LEU A 47 -0.21 -9.23 -9.31
N TYR A 48 0.14 -10.38 -8.71
CA TYR A 48 0.59 -11.58 -9.40
C TYR A 48 0.01 -12.84 -8.74
N PRO A 49 -0.17 -13.96 -9.46
CA PRO A 49 -0.62 -15.22 -8.86
C PRO A 49 0.35 -15.69 -7.76
N GLN A 50 -0.15 -15.86 -6.54
CA GLN A 50 0.68 -16.18 -5.37
C GLN A 50 1.32 -17.58 -5.41
N ASP A 51 0.65 -18.54 -6.05
CA ASP A 51 1.24 -19.86 -6.31
C ASP A 51 2.45 -19.75 -7.24
N LYS A 52 2.34 -19.00 -8.34
CA LYS A 52 3.44 -18.77 -9.27
C LYS A 52 4.54 -17.91 -8.67
N LEU A 53 4.19 -16.88 -7.89
CA LEU A 53 5.16 -16.07 -7.17
C LEU A 53 6.03 -16.99 -6.31
N ARG A 54 5.40 -17.78 -5.42
CA ARG A 54 6.10 -18.72 -4.54
C ARG A 54 6.94 -19.74 -5.30
N ASP A 55 6.41 -20.32 -6.37
CA ASP A 55 7.14 -21.30 -7.17
C ASP A 55 8.33 -20.70 -7.95
N SER A 56 8.34 -19.37 -8.16
CA SER A 56 9.41 -18.66 -8.85
C SER A 56 10.60 -18.27 -7.96
N TRP A 57 10.45 -18.32 -6.63
CA TRP A 57 11.48 -17.89 -5.68
C TRP A 57 12.76 -18.72 -5.83
N LYS A 58 13.86 -18.03 -6.06
CA LYS A 58 15.24 -18.55 -6.02
C LYS A 58 16.02 -17.81 -4.94
N GLU A 59 17.30 -18.16 -4.80
CA GLU A 59 18.19 -17.53 -3.82
C GLU A 59 18.34 -16.02 -4.07
N ASP A 60 18.35 -15.60 -5.34
CA ASP A 60 18.70 -14.25 -5.77
C ASP A 60 17.70 -13.65 -6.78
N GLU A 61 16.60 -14.33 -7.11
CA GLU A 61 15.58 -13.76 -8.01
C GLU A 61 14.17 -14.32 -7.77
N ARG A 62 13.15 -13.53 -8.15
CA ARG A 62 11.74 -13.94 -8.18
C ARG A 62 10.94 -13.22 -9.29
N GLU A 63 9.84 -13.82 -9.73
CA GLU A 63 8.89 -13.16 -10.64
C GLU A 63 7.89 -12.26 -9.90
N GLY A 64 7.03 -11.56 -10.66
CA GLY A 64 5.78 -10.99 -10.13
C GLY A 64 5.77 -9.50 -9.82
N GLY A 65 6.90 -8.79 -9.97
CA GLY A 65 7.01 -7.37 -9.64
C GLY A 65 6.83 -7.13 -8.14
N THR A 66 6.31 -5.95 -7.78
CA THR A 66 6.08 -5.57 -6.38
C THR A 66 5.19 -6.55 -5.64
N ASP A 67 5.70 -7.07 -4.52
CA ASP A 67 4.94 -7.87 -3.59
C ASP A 67 4.16 -6.96 -2.65
N ILE A 68 2.84 -7.12 -2.68
CA ILE A 68 1.88 -6.32 -1.92
C ILE A 68 0.60 -7.13 -1.79
N SER A 69 0.02 -7.11 -0.60
CA SER A 69 -1.22 -7.82 -0.29
C SER A 69 -2.33 -6.82 0.01
N PHE A 70 -3.34 -6.75 -0.86
CA PHE A 70 -4.52 -5.91 -0.64
C PHE A 70 -5.56 -6.67 0.18
N TYR A 71 -5.92 -6.14 1.34
CA TYR A 71 -6.99 -6.70 2.16
C TYR A 71 -7.45 -5.69 3.20
N VAL A 72 -8.63 -5.92 3.75
CA VAL A 72 -9.07 -5.24 4.97
C VAL A 72 -9.17 -6.28 6.08
N ALA A 73 -8.39 -6.10 7.14
CA ALA A 73 -8.39 -6.99 8.29
C ALA A 73 -9.78 -7.08 8.94
N LYS A 74 -10.03 -8.16 9.69
CA LYS A 74 -11.33 -8.34 10.34
C LYS A 74 -11.58 -7.22 11.34
N PRO A 75 -12.85 -6.88 11.64
CA PRO A 75 -13.18 -5.85 12.63
C PRO A 75 -12.45 -6.01 13.97
N SER A 76 -12.34 -7.23 14.50
CA SER A 76 -11.64 -7.50 15.76
C SER A 76 -10.13 -7.27 15.67
N GLU A 77 -9.49 -7.65 14.56
CA GLU A 77 -8.07 -7.46 14.32
C GLU A 77 -7.76 -5.96 14.15
N ARG A 78 -8.62 -5.23 13.43
CA ARG A 78 -8.51 -3.77 13.29
C ARG A 78 -8.66 -3.06 14.63
N GLU A 79 -9.63 -3.46 15.45
CA GLU A 79 -9.82 -2.89 16.79
C GLU A 79 -8.61 -3.13 17.69
N GLU A 80 -8.03 -4.33 17.64
CA GLU A 80 -6.80 -4.67 18.37
C GLU A 80 -5.60 -3.85 17.90
N LEU A 81 -5.38 -3.73 16.59
CA LEU A 81 -4.30 -2.91 16.04
C LEU A 81 -4.46 -1.43 16.40
N LEU A 82 -5.68 -0.90 16.33
CA LEU A 82 -5.94 0.49 16.72
C LEU A 82 -5.67 0.74 18.21
N GLU A 83 -6.02 -0.21 19.09
CA GLU A 83 -5.70 -0.13 20.51
C GLU A 83 -4.19 -0.15 20.75
N ILE A 84 -3.46 -1.06 20.09
CA ILE A 84 -2.02 -1.20 20.24
C ILE A 84 -1.28 0.04 19.73
N SER A 85 -1.65 0.56 18.56
CA SER A 85 -0.92 1.64 17.88
C SER A 85 -1.33 3.04 18.32
N PHE A 86 -2.59 3.26 18.68
CA PHE A 86 -3.13 4.61 18.95
C PHE A 86 -3.77 4.76 20.34
N GLY A 87 -3.92 3.67 21.10
CA GLY A 87 -4.38 3.69 22.49
C GLY A 87 -5.62 4.58 22.72
N LYS A 88 -5.43 5.68 23.45
CA LYS A 88 -6.51 6.64 23.78
C LYS A 88 -7.14 7.31 22.54
N HIS A 89 -6.42 7.38 21.42
CA HIS A 89 -6.86 7.98 20.16
C HIS A 89 -7.51 6.97 19.20
N LYS A 90 -7.70 5.70 19.59
CA LYS A 90 -8.22 4.66 18.71
C LYS A 90 -9.56 5.00 18.04
N GLU A 91 -10.48 5.64 18.76
CA GLU A 91 -11.82 5.97 18.24
C GLU A 91 -11.76 7.09 17.19
N GLU A 92 -10.91 8.09 17.42
CA GLU A 92 -10.65 9.17 16.47
C GLU A 92 -9.92 8.65 15.23
N THR A 93 -8.91 7.82 15.45
CA THR A 93 -8.12 7.18 14.38
C THR A 93 -9.00 6.28 13.51
N ALA A 94 -9.89 5.48 14.11
CA ALA A 94 -10.83 4.62 13.38
C ALA A 94 -11.78 5.38 12.44
N GLN A 95 -12.04 6.68 12.71
CA GLN A 95 -12.89 7.51 11.86
C GLN A 95 -12.13 8.12 10.67
N ARG A 96 -10.80 8.11 10.72
CA ARG A 96 -9.94 8.81 9.75
C ARG A 96 -8.97 7.91 9.01
N LEU A 97 -8.68 6.72 9.50
CA LEU A 97 -7.64 5.86 8.95
C LEU A 97 -8.17 4.44 8.70
N LEU A 98 -7.88 3.90 7.53
CA LEU A 98 -8.22 2.53 7.17
C LEU A 98 -7.10 1.89 6.34
N SER A 99 -6.37 0.94 6.93
CA SER A 99 -5.40 0.10 6.21
C SER A 99 -6.10 -0.76 5.17
N PHE A 100 -5.53 -0.81 3.96
CA PHE A 100 -6.07 -1.56 2.83
C PHE A 100 -5.04 -2.44 2.11
N ALA A 101 -3.76 -2.33 2.46
CA ALA A 101 -2.73 -3.21 1.95
C ALA A 101 -1.55 -3.32 2.92
N GLN A 102 -0.91 -4.48 2.94
CA GLN A 102 0.41 -4.68 3.55
C GLN A 102 1.48 -4.47 2.48
N SER A 103 2.36 -3.48 2.70
CA SER A 103 3.39 -2.99 1.76
C SER A 103 4.75 -3.65 1.89
N GLY A 104 4.97 -4.40 2.98
CA GLY A 104 6.17 -5.20 3.21
C GLY A 104 5.98 -6.30 4.26
N GLY A 105 6.86 -7.30 4.23
CA GLY A 105 6.89 -8.44 5.13
C GLY A 105 7.22 -8.08 6.59
N ASP A 106 7.69 -6.85 6.82
CA ASP A 106 7.90 -6.27 8.14
C ASP A 106 6.59 -5.84 8.84
N GLY A 107 5.47 -5.85 8.11
CA GLY A 107 4.16 -5.44 8.61
C GLY A 107 3.82 -3.99 8.32
N SER A 108 4.62 -3.30 7.49
CA SER A 108 4.26 -1.96 6.98
C SER A 108 2.98 -2.00 6.17
N GLU A 109 2.21 -0.91 6.22
CA GLU A 109 0.89 -0.84 5.61
C GLU A 109 0.71 0.40 4.73
N CYS A 110 -0.11 0.26 3.69
CA CYS A 110 -0.76 1.39 3.03
C CYS A 110 -2.18 1.54 3.57
N ALA A 111 -2.56 2.79 3.83
CA ALA A 111 -3.88 3.14 4.36
C ALA A 111 -4.52 4.28 3.57
N LEU A 112 -5.84 4.35 3.67
CA LEU A 112 -6.62 5.53 3.32
C LEU A 112 -6.72 6.42 4.55
N TRP A 113 -6.41 7.70 4.41
CA TRP A 113 -6.52 8.70 5.47
C TRP A 113 -7.45 9.84 5.06
N LEU A 114 -8.39 10.22 5.92
CA LEU A 114 -9.26 11.37 5.74
C LEU A 114 -8.59 12.62 6.36
N ASP A 115 -8.12 13.52 5.51
CA ASP A 115 -7.45 14.76 5.93
C ASP A 115 -8.43 15.80 6.49
N ASP A 116 -7.91 16.87 7.10
CA ASP A 116 -8.74 17.92 7.72
C ASP A 116 -9.58 18.72 6.72
N GLU A 117 -9.25 18.64 5.43
CA GLU A 117 -10.03 19.24 4.33
C GLU A 117 -11.14 18.29 3.83
N GLY A 118 -11.26 17.10 4.41
CA GLY A 118 -12.22 16.07 4.02
C GLY A 118 -11.84 15.31 2.75
N ARG A 119 -10.57 15.30 2.37
CA ARG A 119 -10.05 14.54 1.23
C ARG A 119 -9.49 13.21 1.71
N THR A 120 -9.71 12.16 0.93
CA THR A 120 -9.05 10.87 1.16
C THR A 120 -7.68 10.84 0.48
N GLN A 121 -6.64 10.64 1.28
CA GLN A 121 -5.25 10.49 0.87
C GLN A 121 -4.81 9.03 0.95
N ILE A 122 -3.82 8.64 0.15
CA ILE A 122 -3.13 7.36 0.30
C ILE A 122 -1.86 7.62 1.09
N VAL A 123 -1.74 6.96 2.23
CA VAL A 123 -0.64 7.13 3.19
C VAL A 123 0.09 5.81 3.39
N HIS A 124 1.33 5.89 3.85
CA HIS A 124 2.12 4.74 4.29
C HIS A 124 2.39 4.85 5.79
N ILE A 125 2.36 3.72 6.49
CA ILE A 125 2.74 3.61 7.88
C ILE A 125 3.77 2.48 7.98
N GLY A 126 4.99 2.84 8.37
CA GLY A 126 6.06 1.89 8.62
C GLY A 126 5.78 1.05 9.87
N SER A 127 6.33 -0.17 9.93
CA SER A 127 6.19 -1.05 11.09
C SER A 127 6.84 -0.52 12.38
N GLY A 128 7.74 0.47 12.26
CA GLY A 128 8.49 1.04 13.39
C GLY A 128 9.68 0.19 13.87
N SER A 129 9.85 -1.02 13.30
CA SER A 129 10.98 -1.91 13.60
C SER A 129 11.76 -2.37 12.36
N GLY A 130 11.09 -2.38 11.20
CA GLY A 130 11.70 -2.54 9.88
C GLY A 130 11.76 -1.19 9.17
N SER A 131 10.64 -0.80 8.56
CA SER A 131 10.52 0.51 7.92
C SER A 131 10.03 1.58 8.90
N MET A 132 10.69 2.74 8.83
CA MET A 132 10.30 3.96 9.53
C MET A 132 9.52 4.94 8.65
N MET A 133 9.28 4.60 7.37
CA MET A 133 8.62 5.50 6.42
C MET A 133 7.15 5.70 6.82
N THR A 134 6.77 6.93 7.15
CA THR A 134 5.40 7.31 7.51
C THR A 134 5.07 8.66 6.88
N CYS A 135 4.21 8.67 5.86
CA CYS A 135 3.94 9.87 5.07
C CYS A 135 2.65 9.76 4.24
N ILE A 136 2.23 10.86 3.64
CA ILE A 136 1.42 10.82 2.42
C ILE A 136 2.28 10.19 1.32
N LEU A 137 1.95 8.94 0.98
CA LEU A 137 2.75 8.12 0.08
C LEU A 137 2.79 8.71 -1.34
N VAL A 138 1.64 9.15 -1.85
CA VAL A 138 1.52 9.70 -3.20
C VAL A 138 0.51 10.84 -3.25
N LYS A 139 0.67 11.73 -4.24
CA LYS A 139 -0.21 12.90 -4.43
C LYS A 139 -1.59 12.54 -4.97
N ASN A 140 -1.74 11.37 -5.59
CA ASN A 140 -3.00 10.87 -6.16
C ASN A 140 -2.93 9.35 -6.34
N ALA A 141 -4.09 8.71 -6.52
CA ALA A 141 -4.18 7.26 -6.61
C ALA A 141 -3.56 6.67 -7.89
N LEU A 142 -3.48 7.43 -8.99
CA LEU A 142 -2.77 6.97 -10.18
C LEU A 142 -1.27 6.82 -9.90
N ASP A 143 -0.68 7.74 -9.15
CA ASP A 143 0.72 7.66 -8.74
C ASP A 143 0.99 6.47 -7.82
N PHE A 144 0.02 6.03 -7.01
CA PHE A 144 0.12 4.78 -6.27
C PHE A 144 0.23 3.58 -7.23
N LEU A 145 -0.63 3.49 -8.24
CA LEU A 145 -0.54 2.42 -9.25
C LEU A 145 0.77 2.46 -10.04
N ARG A 146 1.24 3.67 -10.35
CA ARG A 146 2.51 3.87 -11.05
C ARG A 146 3.69 3.43 -10.20
N LEU A 147 3.71 3.73 -8.90
CA LEU A 147 4.72 3.26 -7.94
C LEU A 147 4.81 1.74 -7.93
N LEU A 148 3.66 1.05 -7.82
CA LEU A 148 3.60 -0.42 -7.88
C LEU A 148 4.10 -0.96 -9.23
N ALA A 149 3.87 -0.23 -10.32
CA ALA A 149 4.29 -0.63 -11.66
C ALA A 149 5.81 -0.46 -11.89
N ILE A 150 6.51 0.33 -11.07
CA ILE A 150 7.97 0.46 -11.12
C ILE A 150 8.61 -0.92 -10.91
N GLY A 151 8.12 -1.69 -9.94
CA GLY A 151 8.56 -3.07 -9.69
C GLY A 151 9.67 -3.21 -8.64
N TYR A 152 9.68 -2.36 -7.62
CA TYR A 152 10.44 -2.63 -6.38
C TYR A 152 9.98 -3.96 -5.75
N ASP A 153 10.84 -4.64 -4.98
CA ASP A 153 10.46 -5.87 -4.26
C ASP A 153 9.27 -5.60 -3.34
N GLU A 154 9.47 -4.65 -2.43
CA GLU A 154 8.47 -4.10 -1.52
C GLU A 154 8.56 -2.57 -1.58
N ILE A 155 7.46 -1.88 -1.28
CA ILE A 155 7.42 -0.41 -1.35
C ILE A 155 7.62 0.27 0.01
N CYS A 156 7.83 -0.48 1.10
CA CYS A 156 8.05 0.11 2.42
C CYS A 156 9.47 0.66 2.63
N TRP A 157 10.39 0.45 1.68
CA TRP A 157 11.81 0.81 1.79
C TRP A 157 12.14 2.06 0.97
N ASP A 158 12.15 3.23 1.61
CA ASP A 158 12.38 4.51 0.94
C ASP A 158 13.83 4.68 0.46
N GLU A 159 14.78 3.96 1.04
CA GLU A 159 16.19 3.95 0.62
C GLU A 159 16.40 3.46 -0.82
N TYR A 160 15.44 2.70 -1.37
CA TYR A 160 15.48 2.22 -2.75
C TYR A 160 14.84 3.21 -3.75
N TYR A 161 14.02 4.16 -3.29
CA TYR A 161 13.33 5.11 -4.17
C TYR A 161 14.23 6.03 -5.00
N PRO A 162 15.49 6.35 -4.61
CA PRO A 162 16.42 7.09 -5.47
C PRO A 162 16.97 6.29 -6.66
N LEU A 163 16.77 4.96 -6.68
CA LEU A 163 17.35 4.05 -7.66
C LEU A 163 16.27 3.28 -8.43
N PRO A 164 16.50 2.89 -9.69
CA PRO A 164 15.64 1.93 -10.36
C PRO A 164 15.65 0.58 -9.63
N PRO A 165 14.58 -0.24 -9.73
CA PRO A 165 14.60 -1.61 -9.24
C PRO A 165 15.79 -2.39 -9.79
N ASN A 166 16.29 -3.36 -9.01
CA ASN A 166 17.42 -4.23 -9.37
C ASN A 166 18.75 -3.48 -9.62
N SER A 167 18.90 -2.27 -9.07
CA SER A 167 20.15 -1.50 -9.19
C SER A 167 21.28 -2.08 -8.34
N ASP A 168 20.97 -2.62 -7.16
CA ASP A 168 21.91 -3.42 -6.37
C ASP A 168 21.88 -4.88 -6.85
N LYS A 169 23.06 -5.42 -7.17
CA LYS A 169 23.21 -6.79 -7.67
C LYS A 169 23.37 -7.83 -6.57
N ASN A 170 23.50 -7.39 -5.32
CA ASN A 170 23.59 -8.27 -4.16
C ASN A 170 22.21 -8.51 -3.52
N GLU A 171 21.21 -7.74 -3.93
CA GLU A 171 19.81 -7.88 -3.51
C GLU A 171 19.03 -8.79 -4.46
N MET A 172 17.84 -9.21 -4.01
CA MET A 172 16.88 -9.98 -4.79
C MET A 172 16.58 -9.30 -6.14
N PHE A 173 16.81 -10.00 -7.24
CA PHE A 173 16.40 -9.53 -8.56
C PHE A 173 14.90 -9.82 -8.78
N VAL A 174 14.10 -8.77 -8.86
CA VAL A 174 12.66 -8.85 -9.08
C VAL A 174 12.35 -8.66 -10.57
N HIS A 175 11.83 -9.71 -11.22
CA HIS A 175 11.39 -9.60 -12.60
C HIS A 175 10.09 -8.78 -12.67
N PRO A 176 9.98 -7.82 -13.62
CA PRO A 176 8.85 -6.91 -13.68
C PRO A 176 7.54 -7.62 -14.01
N ASN A 177 6.45 -7.15 -13.41
CA ASN A 177 5.10 -7.60 -13.73
C ASN A 177 4.58 -6.91 -15.01
N THR A 178 5.03 -7.40 -16.17
CA THR A 178 4.71 -6.79 -17.47
C THR A 178 3.21 -6.68 -17.73
N GLN A 179 2.40 -7.63 -17.26
CA GLN A 179 0.94 -7.57 -17.40
C GLN A 179 0.33 -6.41 -16.61
N TYR A 180 0.78 -6.20 -15.37
CA TYR A 180 0.35 -5.06 -14.56
C TYR A 180 0.82 -3.74 -15.17
N GLN A 181 2.08 -3.69 -15.60
CA GLN A 181 2.67 -2.52 -16.27
C GLN A 181 1.88 -2.11 -17.52
N GLU A 182 1.57 -3.07 -18.39
CA GLU A 182 0.76 -2.85 -19.59
C GLU A 182 -0.66 -2.40 -19.24
N TRP A 183 -1.28 -2.99 -18.22
CA TRP A 183 -2.61 -2.58 -17.77
C TRP A 183 -2.62 -1.13 -17.27
N VAL A 184 -1.67 -0.73 -16.42
CA VAL A 184 -1.58 0.66 -15.91
C VAL A 184 -1.39 1.64 -17.06
N GLN A 185 -0.44 1.37 -17.96
CA GLN A 185 -0.16 2.27 -19.08
C GLN A 185 -1.35 2.40 -20.04
N ASN A 186 -2.01 1.30 -20.38
CA ASN A 186 -3.09 1.31 -21.36
C ASN A 186 -4.41 1.83 -20.80
N THR A 187 -4.70 1.56 -19.52
CA THR A 187 -5.95 1.98 -18.88
C THR A 187 -5.94 3.47 -18.56
N PHE A 188 -4.81 3.97 -18.05
CA PHE A 188 -4.69 5.34 -17.57
C PHE A 188 -3.92 6.27 -18.52
N TYR A 189 -3.48 5.76 -19.67
CA TYR A 189 -2.71 6.52 -20.68
C TYR A 189 -1.51 7.24 -20.06
N THR A 190 -0.78 6.53 -19.19
CA THR A 190 0.34 7.06 -18.39
C THR A 190 1.66 6.36 -18.73
N THR A 191 2.75 6.82 -18.12
CA THR A 191 4.07 6.19 -18.15
C THR A 191 4.46 5.70 -16.76
N ILE A 192 5.25 4.64 -16.71
CA ILE A 192 5.84 4.15 -15.47
C ILE A 192 7.09 4.99 -15.18
N PRO A 193 7.24 5.57 -13.97
CA PRO A 193 8.45 6.25 -13.56
C PRO A 193 9.66 5.31 -13.56
N ALA A 194 10.87 5.88 -13.68
CA ALA A 194 12.08 5.08 -13.55
C ALA A 194 12.40 4.78 -12.08
N ILE A 195 12.04 5.70 -11.18
CA ILE A 195 12.34 5.63 -9.74
C ILE A 195 11.17 6.12 -8.88
N GLY A 196 11.10 5.67 -7.62
CA GLY A 196 10.04 5.99 -6.67
C GLY A 196 9.92 7.48 -6.35
N LEU A 197 11.06 8.19 -6.25
CA LEU A 197 11.08 9.64 -5.95
C LEU A 197 10.43 10.53 -7.01
N GLU A 198 10.09 10.00 -8.18
CA GLU A 198 9.30 10.75 -9.18
C GLU A 198 7.82 10.87 -8.78
N VAL A 199 7.33 10.01 -7.88
CA VAL A 199 5.92 9.94 -7.48
C VAL A 199 5.70 9.96 -5.96
N VAL A 200 6.74 9.68 -5.16
CA VAL A 200 6.72 9.68 -3.69
C VAL A 200 7.60 10.80 -3.11
N THR A 201 7.14 11.41 -2.02
CA THR A 201 7.95 12.23 -1.12
C THR A 201 8.03 11.52 0.24
N PRO A 202 9.05 10.67 0.49
CA PRO A 202 9.11 9.90 1.72
C PRO A 202 9.43 10.80 2.92
N HIS A 203 8.84 10.48 4.07
CA HIS A 203 9.19 11.03 5.38
C HIS A 203 9.34 9.87 6.37
N SER A 204 10.15 10.08 7.41
CA SER A 204 10.39 9.10 8.47
C SER A 204 9.65 9.49 9.74
N MET A 205 9.15 8.51 10.49
CA MET A 205 8.62 8.75 11.84
C MET A 205 9.68 9.27 12.83
N ASP A 206 10.97 9.21 12.48
CA ASP A 206 12.06 9.84 13.25
C ASP A 206 12.29 11.34 12.91
N ASP A 207 11.54 11.90 11.95
CA ASP A 207 11.69 13.31 11.55
C ASP A 207 11.11 14.26 12.62
N GLU A 208 11.85 15.30 13.02
CA GLU A 208 11.36 16.21 14.08
C GLU A 208 10.15 17.05 13.67
N ALA A 209 10.21 17.65 12.48
CA ALA A 209 9.19 18.55 11.95
C ALA A 209 9.16 18.44 10.43
N THR A 210 7.95 18.24 9.91
CA THR A 210 7.70 17.91 8.51
C THR A 210 6.58 18.79 7.96
N ASP A 211 6.62 19.06 6.66
CA ASP A 211 5.51 19.66 5.92
C ASP A 211 4.47 18.62 5.49
N ASP A 212 4.68 17.34 5.81
CA ASP A 212 3.72 16.26 5.62
C ASP A 212 2.60 16.31 6.69
N PRO A 213 1.35 16.63 6.31
CA PRO A 213 0.26 16.75 7.28
C PRO A 213 -0.17 15.41 7.87
N PHE A 214 0.05 14.29 7.18
CA PHE A 214 -0.26 12.98 7.72
C PHE A 214 0.72 12.61 8.83
N LEU A 215 2.01 12.84 8.64
CA LEU A 215 3.02 12.54 9.67
C LEU A 215 2.81 13.41 10.93
N ASN A 216 2.50 14.70 10.75
CA ASN A 216 2.14 15.56 11.89
C ASN A 216 0.90 15.04 12.63
N TRP A 217 -0.15 14.64 11.90
CA TRP A 217 -1.34 14.01 12.50
C TRP A 217 -1.01 12.68 13.18
N PHE A 218 -0.14 11.87 12.59
CA PHE A 218 0.28 10.59 13.14
C PHE A 218 0.92 10.79 14.52
N TYR A 219 1.84 11.75 14.66
CA TYR A 219 2.42 12.10 15.96
C TYR A 219 1.37 12.47 17.00
N GLU A 220 0.40 13.32 16.64
CA GLU A 220 -0.69 13.68 17.56
C GLU A 220 -1.52 12.48 18.02
N MET A 221 -1.69 11.47 17.17
CA MET A 221 -2.45 10.26 17.50
C MET A 221 -1.65 9.20 18.24
N THR A 222 -0.32 9.24 18.17
CA THR A 222 0.58 8.29 18.86
C THR A 222 1.23 8.87 20.12
N ASP A 223 1.16 10.18 20.33
CA ASP A 223 1.68 10.86 21.52
C ASP A 223 0.82 10.57 22.77
N GLU A 224 1.44 10.03 23.82
CA GLU A 224 0.82 9.67 25.10
C GLU A 224 0.26 10.85 25.92
#